data_AF-A0ABD6E4M0-F1
#
_entry.id   AF-A0ABD6E4M0-F1
#
_cell.length_a   1.000
_cell.length_b   1.000
_cell.length_c   1.000
_cell.angle_alpha   90.00
_cell.angle_beta   90.00
_cell.angle_gamma   90.00
#
_symmetry.space_group_name_H-M   'P 1'
#
loop_
_entity.id
_entity.type
_entity.pdbx_description
1 polymer ?
#
loop_
_entity_poly.entity_id
_entity_poly.type
_entity_poly.pdbx_seq_one_letter_code
_entity_poly.pdbx_strand_id
1 'polypeptide(L)' 'EDLGDQGDGLTRVERGFVVIVPDTEQGERVTIEITDVRKNVAFAEVVKRLNYYD' A
#
# COMPACT_ATOMS: atom_id res chain seq x y z
N GLU A 1 -0.37 15.54 11.80
CA GLU A 1 -0.82 15.23 10.43
C GLU A 1 0.43 15.15 9.59
N ASP A 2 1.05 13.97 9.56
CA ASP A 2 2.17 13.71 8.65
C ASP A 2 1.73 12.57 7.74
N LEU A 3 1.38 12.98 6.52
CA LEU A 3 1.26 12.13 5.35
C LEU A 3 2.61 11.41 5.16
N GLY A 4 2.56 10.13 4.81
CA GLY A 4 3.75 9.31 4.55
C GLY A 4 4.71 10.02 3.58
N ASP A 5 5.91 10.33 4.08
CA ASP A 5 6.83 11.27 3.46
C ASP A 5 7.83 10.61 2.49
N GLN A 6 7.51 9.45 1.91
CA GLN A 6 8.46 8.66 1.11
C GLN A 6 7.86 7.88 -0.08
N GLY A 7 6.73 8.30 -0.66
CA GLY A 7 6.20 7.63 -1.86
C GLY A 7 5.59 6.25 -1.59
N ASP A 8 5.06 6.04 -0.39
CA ASP A 8 4.31 4.84 -0.04
C ASP A 8 2.81 5.05 -0.31
N GLY A 9 2.18 4.09 -0.97
CA GLY A 9 0.74 4.05 -1.17
C GLY A 9 0.01 3.73 0.14
N LEU A 10 -0.63 4.74 0.74
CA LEU A 10 -1.45 4.58 1.95
C LEU A 10 -2.89 4.16 1.57
N THR A 11 -3.28 2.95 1.96
CA THR A 11 -4.69 2.49 1.87
C THR A 11 -5.25 2.26 3.28
N ARG A 12 -6.48 2.73 3.53
CA ARG A 12 -7.23 2.45 4.77
C ARG A 12 -8.17 1.28 4.56
N VAL A 13 -8.01 0.24 5.36
CA VAL A 13 -8.99 -0.85 5.49
C VAL A 13 -9.72 -0.65 6.82
N GLU A 14 -11.00 -1.01 6.91
CA GLU A 14 -11.89 -0.62 8.02
C GLU A 14 -11.27 -0.80 9.43
N ARG A 15 -11.56 0.17 10.31
CA ARG A 15 -11.11 0.28 11.71
C ARG A 15 -9.60 0.57 11.94
N GLY A 16 -9.03 1.49 11.16
CA GLY A 16 -7.73 2.11 11.51
C GLY A 16 -6.52 1.21 11.27
N PHE A 17 -6.68 0.16 10.48
CA PHE A 17 -5.58 -0.69 10.03
C PHE A 17 -4.93 -0.07 8.78
N VAL A 18 -3.63 0.18 8.85
CA VAL A 18 -2.86 0.84 7.78
C VAL A 18 -2.02 -0.19 7.05
N VAL A 19 -2.03 -0.18 5.72
CA VAL A 19 -1.09 -0.97 4.92
C VAL A 19 -0.10 -0.01 4.28
N ILE A 20 1.19 -0.30 4.44
CA ILE A 20 2.30 0.45 3.84
C ILE A 20 2.84 -0.36 2.66
N VAL A 21 2.85 0.26 1.49
CA VAL A 21 3.32 -0.36 0.24
C VAL A 21 4.36 0.57 -0.39
N PRO A 22 5.66 0.21 -0.38
CA PRO A 22 6.71 1.01 -1.01
C PRO A 22 6.62 0.95 -2.53
N ASP A 23 7.31 1.90 -3.19
CA ASP A 23 7.47 1.97 -4.64
C ASP A 23 6.15 2.06 -5.44
N THR A 24 5.14 2.72 -4.87
CA THR A 24 3.82 2.92 -5.50
C THR A 24 3.48 4.40 -5.65
N GLU A 25 2.78 4.75 -6.72
CA GLU A 25 2.36 6.13 -6.97
C GLU A 25 0.84 6.31 -6.77
N GLN A 26 0.43 7.54 -6.46
CA GLN A 26 -0.99 7.86 -6.33
C GLN A 26 -1.71 7.61 -7.67
N GLY A 27 -2.78 6.82 -7.61
CA GLY A 27 -3.57 6.44 -8.80
C GLY A 27 -3.13 5.13 -9.45
N GLU A 28 -2.03 4.53 -8.99
CA GLU A 28 -1.61 3.22 -9.45
C GLU A 28 -2.55 2.12 -8.94
N ARG A 29 -2.81 1.12 -9.78
CA ARG A 29 -3.53 -0.10 -9.39
C ARG A 29 -2.53 -1.25 -9.31
N VAL A 30 -2.37 -1.81 -8.14
CA VAL A 30 -1.43 -2.91 -7.89
C VAL A 30 -2.10 -4.06 -7.16
N THR A 31 -1.61 -5.27 -7.41
CA THR A 31 -1.78 -6.42 -6.53
C THR A 31 -0.59 -6.46 -5.61
N ILE A 32 -0.83 -6.59 -4.31
CA ILE A 32 0.20 -6.64 -3.27
C ILE A 32 0.15 -7.96 -2.51
N GLU A 33 1.28 -8.36 -1.97
CA GLU A 33 1.41 -9.46 -1.02
C GLU A 33 1.85 -8.91 0.34
N ILE A 34 1.14 -9.29 1.41
CA ILE A 34 1.45 -8.86 2.78
C ILE A 34 2.65 -9.66 3.28
N THR A 35 3.72 -8.98 3.69
CA THR A 35 4.95 -9.60 4.15
C THR A 35 5.11 -9.59 5.67
N ASP A 36 4.53 -8.58 6.35
CA ASP A 36 4.56 -8.46 7.81
C ASP A 36 3.26 -7.84 8.33
N VAL A 37 2.69 -8.42 9.39
CA VAL A 37 1.48 -7.92 10.05
C VAL A 37 1.78 -7.60 11.49
N ARG A 38 1.52 -6.35 11.89
CA ARG A 38 1.56 -5.89 13.27
C ARG A 38 0.17 -5.49 13.74
N LYS A 39 0.08 -5.07 15.00
CA LYS A 39 -1.19 -4.80 15.69
C LYS A 39 -2.15 -3.88 14.93
N ASN A 40 -1.64 -2.81 14.29
CA ASN A 40 -2.45 -1.82 13.55
C ASN A 40 -1.87 -1.45 12.18
N VAL A 41 -0.78 -2.11 11.75
CA VAL A 41 -0.08 -1.80 10.50
C VAL A 41 0.37 -3.09 9.84
N ALA A 42 0.33 -3.14 8.51
CA ALA A 42 0.94 -4.19 7.72
C ALA A 42 1.89 -3.61 6.68
N PHE A 43 2.92 -4.38 6.33
CA PHE A 43 3.84 -4.10 5.25
C PHE A 43 3.55 -5.06 4.10
N ALA A 44 3.68 -4.57 2.87
CA ALA A 44 3.40 -5.34 1.69
C ALA A 44 4.38 -5.01 0.56
N GLU A 45 4.50 -5.92 -0.40
CA GLU A 45 5.28 -5.72 -1.62
C GLU A 45 4.37 -5.85 -2.85
N VAL A 46 4.70 -5.12 -3.93
CA VAL A 46 3.95 -5.18 -5.19
C VAL A 46 4.31 -6.45 -5.94
N VAL A 47 3.32 -7.31 -6.19
CA VAL A 47 3.49 -8.54 -6.98
C VAL A 47 2.98 -8.40 -8.42
N LYS A 48 2.11 -7.42 -8.68
CA LYS A 48 1.63 -7.10 -10.04
C LYS A 48 1.19 -5.65 -10.18
N ARG A 49 1.59 -4.97 -11.24
CA ARG A 49 1.08 -3.66 -11.63
C ARG A 49 -0.01 -3.84 -12.70
N LEU A 50 -1.16 -3.20 -12.51
CA LEU A 50 -2.28 -3.23 -13.45
C LEU A 50 -2.30 -1.91 -14.20
N ASN A 51 -2.00 -1.94 -15.50
CA ASN A 51 -2.15 -0.77 -16.35
C ASN A 51 -3.59 -0.67 -16.85
N TYR A 52 -4.10 0.54 -16.97
CA TYR A 52 -5.46 0.82 -17.47
C TYR A 52 -5.66 0.44 -18.96
N TYR A 53 -4.59 0.07 -19.65
CA TYR A 53 -4.58 -0.29 -21.07
C TYR A 53 -4.32 -1.79 -21.34
N ASP A 54 -4.30 -2.63 -20.30
CA ASP A 54 -4.38 -4.10 -20.45
C ASP A 54 -5.81 -4.56 -20.79
#